data_AF-A0A0H4W3B0-F1
#
_entry.id   AF-A0A0H4W3B0-F1
#
_cell.length_a   1.000
_cell.length_b   1.000
_cell.length_c   1.000
_cell.angle_alpha   90.00
_cell.angle_beta   90.00
_cell.angle_gamma   90.00
#
_symmetry.space_group_name_H-M   'P 1'
#
loop_
_entity.id
_entity.type
_entity.pdbx_description
1 polymer ?
#
loop_
_entity_poly.entity_id
_entity_poly.type
_entity_poly.pdbx_seq_one_letter_code
_entity_poly.pdbx_strand_id
1 'polypeptide(L)'
;MKKLTFFFFAIILLFVAGFTIKERRKSNEDREKLKRVAFCSCLYKSNPKSDFWENEGSAAGYFETGNFGIDAMETIDSMALEISKKKYSSKLDKRLDIMKCMDFYNSKELEDKVKMLVK
;
A
#
# COMPACT_ATOMS: atom_id res chain seq x y z
N MET A 1 -34.15 35.24 14.24
CA MET A 1 -33.26 35.14 13.06
C MET A 1 -31.84 34.66 13.38
N LYS A 2 -31.15 35.17 14.41
CA LYS A 2 -29.77 34.76 14.78
C LYS A 2 -29.60 33.29 15.20
N LYS A 3 -30.61 32.68 15.84
CA LYS A 3 -30.59 31.25 16.22
C LYS A 3 -30.71 30.29 15.02
N LEU A 4 -31.45 30.68 13.98
CA LEU A 4 -31.66 29.86 12.79
C LEU A 4 -30.40 29.85 11.91
N THR A 5 -29.75 31.00 11.75
CA THR A 5 -28.45 31.11 11.06
C THR A 5 -27.33 30.35 11.78
N PHE A 6 -27.31 30.35 13.12
CA PHE A 6 -26.35 29.55 13.90
C PHE A 6 -26.57 28.03 13.71
N PHE A 7 -27.83 27.59 13.62
CA PHE A 7 -28.17 26.18 13.39
C PHE A 7 -27.73 25.71 11.99
N PHE A 8 -27.95 26.53 10.95
CA PHE A 8 -27.45 26.25 9.60
C PHE A 8 -25.92 26.19 9.54
N PHE A 9 -25.23 27.10 10.25
CA PHE A 9 -23.77 27.09 10.31
C PHE A 9 -23.21 25.83 11.00
N ALA A 10 -23.84 25.38 12.09
CA ALA A 10 -23.46 24.16 12.79
C ALA A 10 -23.64 22.89 11.92
N ILE A 11 -24.74 22.82 11.15
CA ILE A 11 -24.98 21.71 10.22
C ILE A 11 -23.93 21.68 9.11
N ILE A 12 -23.57 22.84 8.55
CA ILE A 12 -22.52 22.94 7.52
C ILE A 12 -21.17 22.45 8.07
N LEU A 13 -20.79 22.87 9.29
CA LEU A 13 -19.54 22.43 9.93
C LEU A 13 -19.48 20.91 10.15
N LEU A 14 -20.58 20.29 10.57
CA LEU A 14 -20.66 18.83 10.72
C LEU A 14 -20.51 18.10 9.38
N PHE A 15 -21.11 18.63 8.31
CA PHE A 15 -21.03 18.03 6.97
C PHE A 15 -19.61 18.09 6.39
N VAL A 16 -18.91 19.22 6.55
CA VAL A 16 -17.52 19.40 6.09
C VAL A 16 -16.57 18.46 6.84
N ALA A 17 -16.73 18.32 8.16
CA ALA A 17 -15.90 17.41 8.96
C ALA A 17 -16.03 15.95 8.48
N GLY A 18 -17.25 15.49 8.18
CA GLY A 18 -17.50 14.12 7.69
C GLY A 18 -16.79 13.79 6.36
N PHE A 19 -16.76 14.74 5.42
CA PHE A 19 -16.11 14.55 4.12
C PHE A 19 -14.59 14.36 4.26
N THR A 20 -13.94 15.17 5.09
CA THR A 20 -12.48 15.09 5.30
C THR A 20 -12.02 13.78 5.91
N ILE A 21 -12.81 13.19 6.81
CA ILE A 21 -12.52 11.90 7.44
C ILE A 21 -12.63 10.78 6.40
N LYS A 22 -13.66 10.81 5.55
CA LYS A 22 -13.87 9.81 4.48
C LYS A 22 -12.70 9.82 3.49
N GLU A 23 -12.26 10.99 3.06
CA GLU A 23 -11.15 11.12 2.11
C GLU A 23 -9.83 10.62 2.72
N ARG A 24 -9.54 11.01 3.97
CA ARG A 24 -8.34 10.51 4.68
C ARG A 24 -8.37 8.99 4.83
N ARG A 25 -9.53 8.41 5.17
CA ARG A 25 -9.68 6.96 5.29
C ARG A 25 -9.41 6.27 3.95
N LYS A 26 -9.97 6.79 2.85
CA LYS A 26 -9.75 6.27 1.51
C LYS A 26 -8.26 6.31 1.13
N SER A 27 -7.60 7.46 1.34
CA SER A 27 -6.16 7.61 1.12
C SER A 27 -5.33 6.59 1.90
N ASN A 28 -5.67 6.34 3.18
CA ASN A 28 -5.00 5.32 3.98
C ASN A 28 -5.26 3.90 3.46
N GLU A 29 -6.48 3.58 3.02
CA GLU A 29 -6.80 2.29 2.40
C GLU A 29 -6.00 2.08 1.10
N ASP A 30 -5.84 3.12 0.28
CA ASP A 30 -5.08 3.04 -0.96
C ASP A 30 -3.56 2.95 -0.72
N ARG A 31 -3.03 3.61 0.32
CA ARG A 31 -1.64 3.41 0.79
C ARG A 31 -1.39 1.97 1.21
N GLU A 32 -2.33 1.37 1.93
CA GLU A 32 -2.22 -0.03 2.37
C GLU A 32 -2.30 -1.00 1.19
N LYS A 33 -3.16 -0.76 0.19
CA LYS A 33 -3.16 -1.55 -1.05
C LYS A 33 -1.81 -1.46 -1.77
N LEU A 34 -1.22 -0.27 -1.87
CA LEU A 34 0.07 -0.09 -2.51
C LEU A 34 1.21 -0.80 -1.75
N LYS A 35 1.15 -0.86 -0.41
CA LYS A 35 2.07 -1.69 0.39
C LYS A 35 1.89 -3.18 0.10
N ARG A 36 0.66 -3.65 -0.09
CA ARG A 36 0.37 -5.06 -0.42
C ARG A 36 0.84 -5.43 -1.82
N VAL A 37 0.72 -4.52 -2.78
CA VAL A 37 1.36 -4.64 -4.10
C VAL A 37 2.88 -4.83 -3.94
N ALA A 38 3.53 -4.01 -3.12
CA ALA A 38 4.97 -4.10 -2.84
C ALA A 38 5.36 -5.48 -2.31
N PHE A 39 4.56 -6.01 -1.37
CA PHE A 39 4.75 -7.33 -0.79
C PHE A 39 4.62 -8.44 -1.84
N CYS A 40 3.53 -8.44 -2.62
CA CYS A 40 3.31 -9.44 -3.68
C CYS A 40 4.44 -9.40 -4.73
N SER A 41 4.82 -8.21 -5.19
CA SER A 41 5.92 -8.05 -6.15
C SER A 41 7.26 -8.55 -5.59
N CYS A 42 7.55 -8.28 -4.31
CA CYS A 42 8.75 -8.75 -3.65
C CYS A 42 8.82 -10.29 -3.60
N LEU A 43 7.69 -10.94 -3.29
CA LEU A 43 7.62 -12.41 -3.25
C LEU A 43 7.83 -13.00 -4.65
N TYR A 44 7.14 -12.46 -5.67
CA TYR A 44 7.31 -12.86 -7.06
C TYR A 44 8.78 -12.78 -7.48
N LYS A 45 9.40 -11.62 -7.26
CA LYS A 45 10.79 -11.35 -7.64
C LYS A 45 11.82 -12.15 -6.83
N SER A 46 11.44 -12.65 -5.65
CA SER A 46 12.32 -13.51 -4.84
C SER A 46 12.35 -14.95 -5.35
N ASN A 47 11.32 -15.40 -6.07
CA ASN A 47 11.25 -16.73 -6.66
C ASN A 47 10.43 -16.76 -7.96
N PRO A 48 10.90 -16.12 -9.05
CA PRO A 48 10.07 -15.90 -10.24
C PRO A 48 9.74 -17.18 -11.02
N LYS A 49 10.48 -18.27 -10.79
CA LYS A 49 10.29 -19.56 -11.48
C LYS A 49 9.28 -20.49 -10.79
N SER A 50 8.54 -20.00 -9.80
CA SER A 50 7.54 -20.80 -9.10
C SER A 50 6.26 -20.90 -9.90
N ASP A 51 5.75 -22.12 -10.09
CA ASP A 51 4.42 -22.36 -10.70
C ASP A 51 3.28 -21.71 -9.90
N PHE A 52 3.52 -21.45 -8.61
CA PHE A 52 2.61 -20.68 -7.74
C PHE A 52 2.15 -19.36 -8.40
N TRP A 53 3.03 -18.71 -9.17
CA TRP A 53 2.76 -17.40 -9.75
C TRP A 53 1.85 -17.43 -10.98
N GLU A 54 1.64 -18.60 -11.60
CA GLU A 54 0.85 -18.69 -12.84
C GLU A 54 -0.60 -18.24 -12.67
N ASN A 55 -1.17 -18.42 -11.48
CA ASN A 55 -2.56 -18.07 -11.16
C ASN A 55 -2.66 -17.14 -9.94
N GLU A 56 -1.58 -16.46 -9.56
CA GLU A 56 -1.55 -15.54 -8.42
C GLU A 56 -1.92 -14.12 -8.88
N GLY A 57 -3.14 -13.69 -8.59
CA GLY A 57 -3.68 -12.40 -9.03
C GLY A 57 -3.68 -11.30 -7.97
N SER A 58 -3.14 -11.52 -6.76
CA SER A 58 -3.30 -10.58 -5.64
C SER A 58 -2.73 -9.19 -5.94
N ALA A 59 -1.55 -9.11 -6.56
CA ALA A 59 -0.95 -7.83 -6.94
C ALA A 59 -1.86 -7.03 -7.89
N ALA A 60 -2.40 -7.71 -8.91
CA ALA A 60 -3.33 -7.10 -9.86
C ALA A 60 -4.63 -6.66 -9.17
N GLY A 61 -5.20 -7.49 -8.29
CA GLY A 61 -6.42 -7.13 -7.56
C GLY A 61 -6.25 -5.90 -6.64
N TYR A 62 -5.10 -5.75 -5.98
CA TYR A 62 -4.81 -4.54 -5.21
C TYR A 62 -4.60 -3.31 -6.08
N PHE A 63 -4.01 -3.47 -7.26
CA PHE A 63 -3.84 -2.40 -8.24
C PHE A 63 -5.20 -1.94 -8.80
N GLU A 64 -6.04 -2.87 -9.27
CA GLU A 64 -7.36 -2.58 -9.84
C GLU A 64 -8.29 -1.88 -8.86
N THR A 65 -8.20 -2.22 -7.58
CA THR A 65 -9.04 -1.63 -6.54
C THR A 65 -8.43 -0.38 -5.89
N GLY A 66 -7.19 -0.03 -6.23
CA GLY A 66 -6.46 1.11 -5.67
C GLY A 66 -6.68 2.41 -6.45
N ASN A 67 -6.53 3.55 -5.77
CA ASN A 67 -6.53 4.88 -6.39
C ASN A 67 -5.11 5.45 -6.51
N PHE A 68 -4.27 4.81 -7.32
CA PHE A 68 -2.90 5.26 -7.59
C PHE A 68 -2.52 4.98 -9.06
N GLY A 69 -1.65 5.82 -9.61
CA GLY A 69 -1.21 5.72 -11.00
C GLY A 69 -0.13 4.67 -11.23
N ILE A 70 0.17 4.42 -12.50
CA ILE A 70 1.20 3.48 -12.93
C ILE A 70 2.60 3.86 -12.41
N ASP A 71 2.92 5.16 -12.30
CA ASP A 71 4.19 5.64 -11.73
C ASP A 71 4.40 5.15 -10.28
N ALA A 72 3.33 5.09 -9.49
CA ALA A 72 3.38 4.58 -8.13
C ALA A 72 3.65 3.06 -8.13
N MET A 73 3.05 2.34 -9.06
CA MET A 73 3.28 0.91 -9.27
C MET A 73 4.74 0.63 -9.64
N GLU A 74 5.27 1.29 -10.66
CA GLU A 74 6.65 1.12 -11.14
C GLU A 74 7.68 1.44 -10.05
N THR A 75 7.43 2.50 -9.29
CA THR A 75 8.28 2.91 -8.18
C THR A 75 8.35 1.82 -7.11
N ILE A 76 7.21 1.28 -6.71
CA ILE A 76 7.12 0.27 -5.66
C ILE A 76 7.63 -1.09 -6.16
N ASP A 77 7.42 -1.41 -7.43
CA ASP A 77 7.96 -2.60 -8.08
C ASP A 77 9.49 -2.59 -8.12
N SER A 78 10.09 -1.42 -8.40
CA SER A 78 11.54 -1.21 -8.37
C SER A 78 12.10 -1.41 -6.96
N MET A 79 11.44 -0.86 -5.94
CA MET A 79 11.83 -1.09 -4.54
C MET A 79 11.74 -2.57 -4.17
N ALA A 80 10.65 -3.24 -4.56
CA ALA A 80 10.45 -4.67 -4.33
C ALA A 80 11.55 -5.54 -4.97
N LEU A 81 12.06 -5.15 -6.15
CA LEU A 81 13.20 -5.79 -6.81
C LEU A 81 14.50 -5.65 -6.03
N GLU A 82 14.78 -4.47 -5.50
CA GLU A 82 15.99 -4.26 -4.69
C GLU A 82 15.92 -5.04 -3.38
N ILE A 83 14.74 -5.11 -2.77
CA ILE A 83 14.51 -5.96 -1.60
C ILE A 83 14.65 -7.44 -1.94
N SER A 84 14.09 -7.91 -3.07
CA SER A 84 14.12 -9.33 -3.42
C SER A 84 15.55 -9.88 -3.57
N LYS A 85 16.50 -9.02 -3.98
CA LYS A 85 17.93 -9.36 -4.10
C LYS A 85 18.67 -9.44 -2.76
N LYS A 86 18.12 -8.90 -1.67
CA LYS A 86 18.77 -8.94 -0.35
C LYS A 86 18.88 -10.39 0.15
N LYS A 87 20.07 -10.74 0.66
CA LYS A 87 20.33 -12.05 1.27
C LYS A 87 19.90 -12.06 2.73
N TYR A 88 19.03 -13.00 3.08
CA TYR A 88 18.63 -13.28 4.46
C TYR A 88 19.22 -14.63 4.87
N SER A 89 19.97 -14.65 5.97
CA SER A 89 20.66 -15.86 6.43
C SER A 89 19.74 -16.72 7.29
N SER A 90 19.58 -17.98 6.90
CA SER A 90 18.88 -18.99 7.68
C SER A 90 19.89 -19.95 8.31
N LYS A 91 19.72 -20.27 9.60
CA LYS A 91 20.49 -21.33 10.26
C LYS A 91 20.23 -22.72 9.67
N LEU A 92 19.13 -22.89 8.94
CA LEU A 92 18.68 -24.15 8.34
C LEU A 92 18.82 -24.15 6.82
N ASP A 93 19.55 -23.18 6.26
CA ASP A 93 19.74 -23.00 4.81
C ASP A 93 18.41 -23.00 4.02
N LYS A 94 17.37 -22.38 4.61
CA LYS A 94 16.06 -22.20 3.98
C LYS A 94 15.92 -20.80 3.40
N ARG A 95 15.11 -20.68 2.34
CA ARG A 95 14.71 -19.38 1.81
C ARG A 95 13.87 -18.64 2.85
N LEU A 96 14.08 -17.33 2.94
CA LEU A 96 13.40 -16.45 3.90
C LEU A 96 12.67 -15.31 3.17
N ASP A 97 12.15 -15.59 1.97
CA ASP A 97 11.54 -14.58 1.11
C ASP A 97 10.32 -13.94 1.76
N ILE A 98 9.47 -14.74 2.41
CA ILE A 98 8.30 -14.22 3.14
C ILE A 98 8.73 -13.27 4.25
N MET A 99 9.76 -13.64 5.03
CA MET A 99 10.28 -12.80 6.11
C MET A 99 10.82 -11.48 5.55
N LYS A 100 11.65 -11.55 4.52
CA LYS A 100 12.23 -10.40 3.83
C LYS A 100 11.18 -9.45 3.24
N CYS A 101 10.16 -10.00 2.59
CA CYS A 101 9.09 -9.19 2.01
C CYS A 101 8.14 -8.63 3.08
N MET A 102 7.93 -9.35 4.19
CA MET A 102 7.15 -8.85 5.33
C MET A 102 7.89 -7.71 6.06
N ASP A 103 9.21 -7.83 6.22
CA ASP A 103 10.03 -6.76 6.78
C ASP A 103 9.98 -5.51 5.88
N PHE A 104 9.96 -5.70 4.55
CA PHE A 104 9.74 -4.61 3.61
C PHE A 104 8.34 -3.99 3.71
N TYR A 105 7.28 -4.80 3.78
CA TYR A 105 5.91 -4.35 3.99
C TYR A 105 5.77 -3.46 5.23
N ASN A 106 6.49 -3.80 6.31
CA ASN A 106 6.50 -3.06 7.57
C ASN A 106 7.58 -1.97 7.65
N SER A 107 8.37 -1.78 6.60
CA SER A 107 9.50 -0.85 6.64
C SER A 107 9.04 0.61 6.64
N LYS A 108 9.74 1.44 7.42
CA LYS A 108 9.54 2.90 7.41
C LYS A 108 9.78 3.50 6.03
N GLU A 109 10.74 2.97 5.29
CA GLU A 109 11.06 3.40 3.92
C GLU A 109 9.86 3.24 2.98
N LEU A 110 9.22 2.07 2.99
CA LEU A 110 8.02 1.83 2.19
C LEU A 110 6.86 2.72 2.65
N GLU A 111 6.65 2.82 3.96
CA GLU A 111 5.60 3.64 4.56
C GLU A 111 5.71 5.12 4.17
N ASP A 112 6.92 5.69 4.25
CA ASP A 112 7.17 7.07 3.86
C ASP A 112 6.99 7.24 2.34
N LYS A 113 7.39 6.25 1.53
CA LYS A 113 7.23 6.29 0.08
C LYS A 113 5.77 6.26 -0.36
N VAL A 114 4.94 5.37 0.20
CA VAL A 114 3.52 5.30 -0.19
C VAL A 114 2.74 6.55 0.21
N LYS A 115 3.14 7.23 1.29
CA LYS A 115 2.57 8.55 1.66
C LYS A 115 2.86 9.65 0.64
N MET A 116 4.02 9.58 -0.02
CA MET A 116 4.35 10.52 -1.10
C MET A 116 3.59 10.22 -2.38
N LEU A 117 3.36 8.93 -2.67
CA LEU A 117 2.71 8.47 -3.90
C LEU A 117 1.18 8.59 -3.85
N VAL A 118 0.57 8.40 -2.69
CA VAL A 118 -0.87 8.48 -2.46
C VAL A 118 -1.15 9.62 -1.48
N LYS A 119 -1.79 10.69 -1.98
CA LYS A 119 -2.06 11.91 -1.20
C LYS A 119 -3.22 11.74 -0.23
#